data_AF-A0A1X7UGU8-F1
#
_entry.id   AF-A0A1X7UGU8-F1
#
_cell.length_a   1.000
_cell.length_b   1.000
_cell.length_c   1.000
_cell.angle_alpha   90.00
_cell.angle_beta   90.00
_cell.angle_gamma   90.00
#
_symmetry.space_group_name_H-M   'P 1'
#
loop_
_entity.id
_entity.type
_entity.pdbx_description
1 polymer ?
#
loop_
_entity_poly.entity_id
_entity_poly.type
_entity_poly.pdbx_seq_one_letter_code
_entity_poly.pdbx_strand_id
1 'polypeptide(L)'
;MMEVLPLAACNTMLTSSSGSPTPQELEKILDSVTVHIQGSHAQVNAEEVAEIVDALKKPIKSLLSKVGTLEKEQKELQRKYDDLQRKYKELESALLVGQIASHFERILLERILDGTSVSPDYATFKKLEKALQFDNLGRNRTGMHLTDREKKTAGKNWDDWDDKLQLDDDLYGSHGQLKKYRNNKAHPKLDHDIMHSCLAQLEGKDKMQVEKMIQVIERLEGDN
;
A
#
# COMPACT_ATOMS: atom_id res chain seq x y z
N MET A 1 -37.68 -3.28 41.40
CA MET A 1 -37.18 -4.39 42.23
C MET A 1 -36.42 -5.32 41.31
N MET A 2 -35.16 -5.64 41.61
CA MET A 2 -34.46 -6.72 40.89
C MET A 2 -35.15 -8.04 41.23
N GLU A 3 -35.41 -8.86 40.22
CA GLU A 3 -35.96 -10.20 40.38
C GLU A 3 -34.83 -11.12 40.90
N VAL A 4 -34.91 -11.53 42.17
CA VAL A 4 -33.92 -12.39 42.82
C VAL A 4 -34.25 -13.84 42.51
N LEU A 5 -33.31 -14.56 41.88
CA LEU A 5 -33.48 -15.97 41.55
C LEU A 5 -33.19 -16.87 42.78
N PRO A 6 -33.92 -17.98 42.98
CA PRO A 6 -33.53 -19.01 43.94
C PRO A 6 -32.16 -19.63 43.61
N LEU A 7 -31.37 -20.01 44.61
CA LEU A 7 -30.02 -20.61 44.41
C LEU A 7 -30.07 -21.86 43.50
N ALA A 8 -31.08 -22.73 43.65
CA ALA A 8 -31.27 -23.88 42.77
C ALA A 8 -31.52 -23.49 41.30
N ALA A 9 -32.22 -22.38 41.05
CA ALA A 9 -32.44 -21.85 39.71
C ALA A 9 -31.14 -21.29 39.11
N CYS A 10 -30.31 -20.60 39.93
CA CYS A 10 -28.97 -20.17 39.53
C CYS A 10 -28.09 -21.35 39.11
N ASN A 11 -28.06 -22.43 39.90
CA ASN A 11 -27.27 -23.63 39.59
C ASN A 11 -27.77 -24.29 38.29
N THR A 12 -29.10 -24.39 38.11
CA THR A 12 -29.70 -24.95 36.89
C THR A 12 -29.34 -24.11 35.65
N MET A 13 -29.30 -22.78 35.76
CA MET A 13 -28.88 -21.92 34.64
C MET A 13 -27.40 -22.07 34.28
N LEU A 14 -26.53 -22.41 35.24
CA LEU A 14 -25.11 -22.65 34.98
C LEU A 14 -24.82 -24.05 34.41
N THR A 15 -25.69 -25.02 34.70
CA THR A 15 -25.47 -26.44 34.38
C THR A 15 -26.32 -26.96 33.22
N SER A 16 -27.39 -26.27 32.85
CA SER A 16 -28.24 -26.63 31.71
C SER A 16 -27.47 -26.57 30.38
N SER A 17 -27.68 -27.61 29.57
CA SER A 17 -26.73 -28.06 28.54
C SER A 17 -26.86 -27.40 27.16
N SER A 18 -27.61 -26.30 27.01
CA SER A 18 -27.88 -25.70 25.70
C SER A 18 -26.93 -24.57 25.29
N GLY A 19 -26.08 -24.07 26.19
CA GLY A 19 -25.11 -23.02 25.86
C GLY A 19 -24.32 -22.53 27.06
N SER A 20 -23.21 -21.83 26.82
CA SER A 20 -22.58 -21.03 27.87
C SER A 20 -23.50 -19.86 28.24
N PRO A 21 -23.76 -19.60 29.54
CA PRO A 21 -24.61 -18.50 29.94
C PRO A 21 -24.11 -17.18 29.37
N THR A 22 -25.03 -16.32 28.95
CA THR A 22 -24.75 -14.98 28.47
C THR A 22 -24.21 -14.10 29.61
N PRO A 23 -23.52 -12.99 29.30
CA PRO A 23 -23.05 -12.06 30.32
C PRO A 23 -24.17 -11.54 31.24
N GLN A 24 -25.37 -11.30 30.68
CA GLN A 24 -26.54 -10.84 31.44
C GLN A 24 -27.08 -11.92 32.38
N GLU A 25 -27.04 -13.19 31.97
CA GLU A 25 -27.43 -14.30 32.83
C GLU A 25 -26.43 -14.51 33.97
N LEU A 26 -25.13 -14.38 33.70
CA LEU A 26 -24.08 -14.43 34.72
C LEU A 26 -24.23 -13.29 35.74
N GLU A 27 -24.51 -12.07 35.27
CA GLU A 27 -24.77 -10.90 36.13
C GLU A 27 -25.99 -11.14 37.02
N LYS A 28 -27.11 -11.60 36.44
CA LYS A 28 -28.34 -11.93 37.19
C LYS A 28 -28.10 -13.02 38.24
N ILE A 29 -27.27 -14.03 37.93
CA ILE A 29 -26.88 -15.09 38.87
C ILE A 29 -26.03 -14.53 40.01
N LEU A 30 -25.03 -13.71 39.71
CA LEU A 30 -24.15 -13.09 40.70
C LEU A 30 -24.91 -12.14 41.63
N ASP A 31 -25.79 -11.31 41.09
CA ASP A 31 -26.67 -10.42 41.86
C ASP A 31 -27.58 -11.22 42.79
N SER A 32 -28.19 -12.30 42.28
CA SER A 32 -29.07 -13.17 43.07
C SER A 32 -28.31 -13.87 44.21
N VAL A 33 -27.11 -14.40 43.94
CA VAL A 33 -26.25 -15.00 44.98
C VAL A 33 -25.83 -13.96 46.02
N THR A 34 -25.50 -12.74 45.59
CA THR A 34 -25.11 -11.64 46.48
C THR A 34 -26.26 -11.27 47.43
N VAL A 35 -27.48 -11.16 46.92
CA VAL A 35 -28.67 -10.87 47.74
C VAL A 35 -28.96 -12.00 48.74
N HIS A 36 -28.81 -13.27 48.33
CA HIS A 36 -28.96 -14.40 49.26
C HIS A 36 -27.93 -14.38 50.38
N ILE A 37 -26.66 -14.07 50.08
CA ILE A 37 -25.59 -13.98 51.08
C ILE A 37 -25.78 -12.80 52.04
N GLN A 38 -26.26 -11.66 51.53
CA GLN A 38 -26.47 -10.44 52.32
C GLN A 38 -27.80 -10.41 53.10
N GLY A 39 -28.76 -11.26 52.72
CA GLY A 39 -30.09 -11.32 53.33
C GLY A 39 -30.06 -11.82 54.78
N SER A 40 -30.45 -10.97 55.71
CA SER A 40 -30.35 -11.18 57.17
C SER A 40 -31.27 -12.27 57.78
N HIS A 41 -32.07 -13.00 56.99
CA HIS A 41 -33.19 -13.80 57.53
C HIS A 41 -33.32 -15.25 57.04
N ALA A 42 -32.41 -15.76 56.20
CA ALA A 42 -32.40 -17.17 55.81
C ALA A 42 -31.03 -17.79 56.10
N GLN A 43 -31.02 -19.00 56.67
CA GLN A 43 -29.83 -19.84 56.71
C GLN A 43 -29.41 -20.12 55.26
N VAL A 44 -28.41 -19.40 54.77
CA VAL A 44 -27.82 -19.66 53.45
C VAL A 44 -27.14 -21.02 53.51
N ASN A 45 -27.57 -21.94 52.65
CA ASN A 45 -26.94 -23.24 52.53
C ASN A 45 -25.55 -23.06 51.88
N ALA A 46 -24.50 -23.21 52.68
CA ALA A 46 -23.12 -23.06 52.22
C ALA A 46 -22.76 -24.05 51.09
N GLU A 47 -23.41 -25.22 51.07
CA GLU A 47 -23.20 -26.25 50.06
C GLU A 47 -23.76 -25.81 48.69
N GLU A 48 -24.96 -25.22 48.67
CA GLU A 48 -25.56 -24.67 47.44
C GLU A 48 -24.75 -23.49 46.87
N VAL A 49 -24.22 -22.63 47.73
CA VAL A 49 -23.33 -21.54 47.29
C VAL A 49 -22.02 -22.10 46.74
N ALA A 50 -21.44 -23.13 47.37
CA ALA A 50 -20.23 -23.77 46.89
C ALA A 50 -20.44 -24.43 45.51
N GLU A 51 -21.57 -25.10 45.29
CA GLU A 51 -21.93 -25.67 43.99
C GLU A 51 -22.04 -24.61 42.89
N ILE A 52 -22.69 -23.47 43.18
CA ILE A 52 -22.81 -22.36 42.22
C ILE A 52 -21.43 -21.76 41.90
N VAL A 53 -20.60 -21.56 42.91
CA VAL A 53 -19.22 -21.06 42.72
C VAL A 53 -18.39 -22.03 41.88
N ASP A 54 -18.55 -23.34 42.10
CA ASP A 54 -17.86 -24.35 41.29
C ASP A 54 -18.38 -24.36 39.84
N ALA A 55 -19.70 -24.27 39.65
CA ALA A 55 -20.33 -24.20 38.33
C ALA A 55 -19.90 -22.95 37.54
N LEU A 56 -19.64 -21.81 38.21
CA LEU A 56 -19.12 -20.57 37.60
C LEU A 56 -17.69 -20.70 37.05
N LYS A 57 -16.86 -21.60 37.59
CA LYS A 57 -15.46 -21.75 37.14
C LYS A 57 -15.36 -22.10 35.66
N LYS A 58 -16.26 -22.94 35.15
CA LYS A 58 -16.25 -23.41 33.76
C LYS A 58 -16.56 -22.28 32.75
N PRO A 59 -17.66 -21.50 32.89
CA PRO A 59 -17.90 -20.30 32.10
C PRO A 59 -16.75 -19.30 32.15
N ILE A 60 -16.20 -19.02 33.33
CA ILE A 60 -15.08 -18.07 33.50
C ILE A 60 -13.84 -18.55 32.74
N LYS A 61 -13.46 -19.83 32.89
CA LYS A 61 -12.31 -20.41 32.18
C LYS A 61 -12.51 -20.37 30.66
N SER A 62 -13.73 -20.64 30.19
CA SER A 62 -14.09 -20.54 28.77
C SER A 62 -13.97 -19.10 28.25
N LEU A 63 -14.48 -18.11 28.99
CA LEU A 63 -14.35 -16.69 28.64
C LEU A 63 -12.90 -16.25 28.58
N LEU A 64 -12.09 -16.58 29.60
CA LEU A 64 -10.66 -16.26 29.61
C LEU A 64 -9.92 -16.89 28.42
N SER A 65 -10.25 -18.13 28.07
CA SER A 65 -9.68 -18.77 26.89
C SER A 65 -10.08 -18.06 25.60
N LYS A 66 -11.35 -17.65 25.46
CA LYS A 66 -11.84 -16.90 24.29
C LYS A 66 -11.15 -15.54 24.18
N VAL A 67 -11.04 -14.81 25.29
CA VAL A 67 -10.31 -13.54 25.35
C VAL A 67 -8.86 -13.74 24.91
N GLY A 68 -8.17 -14.76 25.45
CA GLY A 68 -6.80 -15.06 25.05
C GLY A 68 -6.64 -15.43 23.57
N THR A 69 -7.64 -16.08 22.96
CA THR A 69 -7.66 -16.32 21.51
C THR A 69 -7.87 -15.03 20.72
N LEU A 70 -8.87 -14.22 21.11
CA LEU A 70 -9.18 -12.95 20.46
C LEU A 70 -7.99 -11.96 20.53
N GLU A 71 -7.29 -11.90 21.66
CA GLU A 71 -6.08 -11.09 21.80
C GLU A 71 -4.96 -11.51 20.83
N LYS A 72 -4.82 -12.83 20.57
CA LYS A 72 -3.85 -13.34 19.60
C LYS A 72 -4.27 -12.99 18.17
N GLU A 73 -5.54 -13.20 17.84
CA GLU A 73 -6.09 -12.85 16.53
C GLU A 73 -5.98 -11.35 16.24
N GLN A 74 -6.27 -10.50 17.23
CA GLN A 74 -6.12 -9.05 17.12
C GLN A 74 -4.67 -8.66 16.85
N LYS A 75 -3.70 -9.26 17.56
CA LYS A 75 -2.26 -9.02 17.33
C LYS A 75 -1.83 -9.47 15.94
N GLU A 76 -2.34 -10.60 15.46
CA GLU A 76 -2.04 -11.07 14.10
C GLU A 76 -2.63 -10.14 13.04
N LEU A 77 -3.86 -9.68 13.23
CA LEU A 77 -4.52 -8.75 12.31
C LEU A 77 -3.78 -7.41 12.25
N GLN A 78 -3.33 -6.89 13.39
CA GLN A 78 -2.51 -5.67 13.43
C GLN A 78 -1.22 -5.83 12.63
N ARG A 79 -0.51 -6.96 12.77
CA ARG A 79 0.71 -7.22 11.98
C ARG A 79 0.43 -7.26 10.48
N LYS A 80 -0.66 -7.93 10.08
CA LYS A 80 -1.07 -8.00 8.66
C LYS A 80 -1.42 -6.61 8.12
N TYR A 81 -2.07 -5.78 8.93
CA TYR A 81 -2.38 -4.39 8.57
C TYR A 81 -1.10 -3.56 8.37
N ASP A 82 -0.16 -3.63 9.31
CA ASP A 82 1.10 -2.90 9.24
C ASP A 82 1.95 -3.32 8.02
N ASP A 83 1.98 -4.63 7.72
CA ASP A 83 2.66 -5.17 6.54
C ASP A 83 1.99 -4.72 5.24
N LEU A 84 0.66 -4.70 5.20
CA LEU A 84 -0.08 -4.21 4.03
C LEU A 84 0.15 -2.72 3.80
N GLN A 85 0.16 -1.93 4.87
CA GLN A 85 0.43 -0.49 4.80
C GLN A 85 1.85 -0.22 4.28
N ARG A 86 2.84 -1.03 4.70
CA ARG A 86 4.21 -0.95 4.18
C ARG A 86 4.26 -1.25 2.68
N LYS A 87 3.67 -2.37 2.25
CA LYS A 87 3.61 -2.75 0.82
C LYS A 87 2.89 -1.72 -0.03
N TYR A 88 1.84 -1.10 0.50
CA TYR A 88 1.12 -0.03 -0.17
C TYR A 88 2.03 1.17 -0.43
N LYS A 89 2.77 1.63 0.59
CA LYS A 89 3.73 2.74 0.45
C LYS A 89 4.86 2.42 -0.53
N GLU A 90 5.37 1.18 -0.52
CA GLU A 90 6.38 0.72 -1.48
C GLU A 90 5.84 0.77 -2.91
N LEU A 91 4.61 0.30 -3.13
CA LEU A 91 3.98 0.29 -4.44
C LEU A 91 3.65 1.70 -4.96
N GLU A 92 3.20 2.58 -4.06
CA GLU A 92 2.95 4.00 -4.35
C GLU A 92 4.24 4.70 -4.78
N SER A 93 5.34 4.46 -4.06
CA SER A 93 6.67 5.00 -4.39
C SER A 93 7.16 4.48 -5.74
N ALA A 94 7.08 3.17 -5.97
CA ALA A 94 7.51 2.55 -7.23
C ALA A 94 6.70 3.11 -8.42
N LEU A 95 5.38 3.24 -8.27
CA LEU A 95 4.51 3.79 -9.30
C LEU A 95 4.95 5.21 -9.69
N LEU A 96 5.19 6.07 -8.70
CA LEU A 96 5.60 7.46 -8.93
C LEU A 96 6.98 7.56 -9.58
N VAL A 97 7.94 6.73 -9.17
CA VAL A 97 9.25 6.62 -9.85
C VAL A 97 9.09 6.26 -11.33
N GLY A 98 8.23 5.29 -11.63
CA GLY A 98 7.89 4.95 -13.01
C GLY A 98 7.27 6.11 -13.78
N GLN A 99 6.45 6.93 -13.13
CA GLN A 99 5.85 8.14 -13.71
C GLN A 99 6.87 9.23 -14.00
N ILE A 100 7.79 9.53 -13.08
CA ILE A 100 8.86 10.53 -13.29
C ILE A 100 9.72 10.12 -14.49
N ALA A 101 10.18 8.86 -14.53
CA ALA A 101 10.96 8.34 -15.66
C ALA A 101 10.19 8.46 -16.98
N SER A 102 8.86 8.32 -16.95
CA SER A 102 8.01 8.49 -18.12
C SER A 102 7.93 9.91 -18.62
N HIS A 103 7.79 10.83 -17.68
CA HIS A 103 7.65 12.23 -17.95
C HIS A 103 8.95 12.81 -18.50
N PHE A 104 10.08 12.43 -17.90
CA PHE A 104 11.42 12.67 -18.41
C PHE A 104 11.57 12.23 -19.87
N GLU A 105 11.22 10.97 -20.18
CA GLU A 105 11.30 10.46 -21.56
C GLU A 105 10.49 11.31 -22.54
N ARG A 106 9.28 11.69 -22.14
CA ARG A 106 8.38 12.46 -23.00
C ARG A 106 8.96 13.84 -23.32
N ILE A 107 9.36 14.60 -22.30
CA ILE A 107 9.91 15.96 -22.49
C ILE A 107 11.16 15.89 -23.35
N LEU A 108 12.06 14.94 -23.09
CA LEU A 108 13.28 14.85 -23.89
C LEU A 108 12.96 14.44 -25.34
N LEU A 109 12.03 13.52 -25.58
CA LEU A 109 11.59 13.18 -26.93
C LEU A 109 10.91 14.34 -27.65
N GLU A 110 10.14 15.18 -26.96
CA GLU A 110 9.57 16.41 -27.52
C GLU A 110 10.68 17.32 -28.07
N ARG A 111 11.78 17.46 -27.33
CA ARG A 111 12.93 18.28 -27.73
C ARG A 111 13.76 17.65 -28.85
N ILE A 112 14.00 16.34 -28.78
CA ILE A 112 14.78 15.64 -29.81
C ILE A 112 14.03 15.59 -31.14
N LEU A 113 12.72 15.35 -31.10
CA LEU A 113 11.88 15.27 -32.29
C LEU A 113 11.42 16.63 -32.82
N ASP A 114 11.85 17.74 -32.20
CA ASP A 114 11.53 19.08 -32.70
C ASP A 114 12.03 19.27 -34.14
N GLY A 115 11.17 19.88 -34.96
CA GLY A 115 11.40 19.99 -36.41
C GLY A 115 11.23 18.70 -37.22
N THR A 116 10.72 17.62 -36.62
CA THR A 116 10.28 16.40 -37.32
C THR A 116 8.76 16.29 -37.39
N SER A 117 8.23 15.40 -38.23
CA SER A 117 6.78 15.11 -38.28
C SER A 117 6.31 14.08 -37.25
N VAL A 118 7.21 13.53 -36.44
CA VAL A 118 6.91 12.43 -35.51
C VAL A 118 6.40 12.98 -34.19
N SER A 119 5.21 12.53 -33.78
CA SER A 119 4.67 12.86 -32.46
C SER A 119 5.42 12.12 -31.35
N PRO A 120 5.78 12.81 -30.25
CA PRO A 120 6.44 12.22 -29.09
C PRO A 120 5.50 11.34 -28.23
N ASP A 121 4.17 11.46 -28.39
CA ASP A 121 3.18 10.77 -27.54
C ASP A 121 3.28 9.24 -27.56
N TYR A 122 3.78 8.69 -28.67
CA TYR A 122 3.95 7.25 -28.88
C TYR A 122 5.40 6.84 -29.07
N ALA A 123 6.32 7.81 -28.95
CA ALA A 123 7.75 7.64 -29.04
C ALA A 123 8.31 7.08 -27.71
N THR A 124 9.40 6.35 -27.80
CA THR A 124 10.23 5.96 -26.66
C THR A 124 11.68 6.06 -27.10
N PHE A 125 12.62 6.24 -26.17
CA PHE A 125 14.06 6.28 -26.53
C PHE A 125 14.45 5.04 -27.35
N LYS A 126 13.99 3.85 -26.92
CA LYS A 126 14.24 2.59 -27.64
C LYS A 126 13.70 2.57 -29.08
N LYS A 127 12.56 3.22 -29.34
CA LYS A 127 12.01 3.31 -30.71
C LYS A 127 12.81 4.29 -31.55
N LEU A 128 13.19 5.42 -30.97
CA LEU A 128 13.98 6.44 -31.63
C LEU A 128 15.40 5.95 -31.95
N GLU A 129 16.09 5.38 -30.97
CA GLU A 129 17.42 4.77 -31.14
C GLU A 129 17.43 3.78 -32.31
N LYS A 130 16.43 2.88 -32.38
CA LYS A 130 16.29 1.95 -33.49
C LYS A 130 15.99 2.66 -34.82
N ALA A 131 15.19 3.72 -34.82
CA ALA A 131 14.90 4.47 -36.03
C ALA A 131 16.14 5.22 -36.56
N LEU A 132 17.04 5.63 -35.66
CA LEU A 132 18.32 6.27 -36.00
C LEU A 132 19.38 5.25 -36.46
N GLN A 133 19.50 4.10 -35.79
CA GLN A 133 20.52 3.08 -36.09
C GLN A 133 20.26 2.25 -37.36
N PHE A 134 19.00 1.99 -37.71
CA PHE A 134 18.65 1.11 -38.84
C PHE A 134 18.19 1.91 -40.08
N ASP A 135 18.99 1.88 -41.15
CA ASP A 135 18.56 2.26 -42.49
C ASP A 135 17.61 1.22 -43.06
N ASN A 136 16.29 1.42 -42.90
CA ASN A 136 15.15 0.94 -43.68
C ASN A 136 15.16 -0.48 -44.34
N LEU A 137 16.11 -1.36 -44.07
CA LEU A 137 16.39 -2.57 -44.84
C LEU A 137 15.73 -3.83 -44.27
N GLY A 138 14.93 -3.71 -43.22
CA GLY A 138 14.16 -4.83 -42.72
C GLY A 138 12.95 -4.35 -41.95
N ARG A 139 11.76 -4.43 -42.58
CA ARG A 139 10.42 -4.30 -41.98
C ARG A 139 10.45 -3.85 -40.52
N ASN A 140 10.66 -2.54 -40.31
CA ASN A 140 10.78 -1.97 -38.98
C ASN A 140 9.43 -2.11 -38.26
N ARG A 141 9.29 -3.15 -37.43
CA ARG A 141 8.16 -3.34 -36.51
C ARG A 141 8.15 -2.30 -35.38
N THR A 142 9.08 -1.34 -35.38
CA THR A 142 9.25 -0.31 -34.35
C THR A 142 8.19 0.79 -34.43
N GLY A 143 7.43 0.88 -35.52
CA GLY A 143 6.28 1.78 -35.69
C GLY A 143 6.64 3.27 -35.78
N MET A 144 7.89 3.65 -35.50
CA MET A 144 8.43 4.99 -35.73
C MET A 144 9.17 5.01 -37.06
N HIS A 145 8.70 5.85 -37.97
CA HIS A 145 9.30 6.03 -39.30
C HIS A 145 9.80 7.46 -39.41
N LEU A 146 11.11 7.61 -39.66
CA LEU A 146 11.77 8.88 -39.90
C LEU A 146 12.31 8.87 -41.34
N THR A 147 12.08 9.94 -42.08
CA THR A 147 12.79 10.21 -43.35
C THR A 147 14.28 10.50 -43.08
N ASP A 148 15.14 10.39 -44.09
CA ASP A 148 16.58 10.65 -43.91
C ASP A 148 16.87 12.07 -43.41
N ARG A 149 16.03 13.04 -43.80
CA ARG A 149 16.10 14.42 -43.28
C ARG A 149 15.74 14.47 -41.80
N GLU A 150 14.65 13.81 -41.39
CA GLU A 150 14.23 13.78 -39.99
C GLU A 150 15.18 12.99 -39.11
N LYS A 151 15.80 11.92 -39.62
CA LYS A 151 16.87 11.19 -38.92
C LYS A 151 18.05 12.12 -38.63
N LYS A 152 18.47 12.93 -39.60
CA LYS A 152 19.55 13.91 -39.40
C LYS A 152 19.17 14.98 -38.39
N THR A 153 17.95 15.51 -38.46
CA THR A 153 17.45 16.50 -37.49
C THR A 153 17.40 15.89 -36.08
N ALA A 154 16.73 14.75 -35.91
CA ALA A 154 16.58 14.10 -34.61
C ALA A 154 17.91 13.59 -34.05
N GLY A 155 18.80 13.06 -34.89
CA GLY A 155 20.14 12.66 -34.48
C GLY A 155 20.96 13.84 -33.97
N LYS A 156 20.96 14.96 -34.71
CA LYS A 156 21.64 16.17 -34.26
C LYS A 156 21.04 16.71 -32.95
N ASN A 157 19.72 16.79 -32.86
CA ASN A 157 19.06 17.25 -31.63
C ASN A 157 19.37 16.32 -30.46
N TRP A 158 19.44 15.00 -30.68
CA TRP A 158 19.84 14.04 -29.66
C TRP A 158 21.24 14.40 -29.15
N ASP A 159 22.23 14.49 -30.03
CA ASP A 159 23.61 14.81 -29.66
C ASP A 159 23.69 16.16 -28.92
N ASP A 160 23.00 17.19 -29.44
CA ASP A 160 22.98 18.53 -28.84
C ASP A 160 22.40 18.51 -27.39
N TRP A 161 21.33 17.75 -27.16
CA TRP A 161 20.71 17.65 -25.82
C TRP A 161 21.45 16.70 -24.89
N ASP A 162 22.05 15.63 -25.40
CA ASP A 162 22.91 14.69 -24.67
C ASP A 162 24.12 15.43 -24.09
N ASP A 163 24.79 16.23 -24.92
CA ASP A 163 25.92 17.08 -24.53
C ASP A 163 25.49 18.18 -23.55
N LYS A 164 24.38 18.89 -23.84
CA LYS A 164 23.91 20.01 -23.00
C LYS A 164 23.48 19.56 -21.61
N LEU A 165 22.83 18.41 -21.51
CA LEU A 165 22.27 17.90 -20.26
C LEU A 165 23.19 16.88 -19.57
N GLN A 166 24.29 16.48 -20.22
CA GLN A 166 25.24 15.48 -19.72
C GLN A 166 24.53 14.16 -19.38
N LEU A 167 23.73 13.66 -20.32
CA LEU A 167 22.98 12.42 -20.13
C LEU A 167 23.94 11.23 -20.28
N ASP A 168 24.27 10.57 -19.18
CA ASP A 168 25.16 9.43 -19.19
C ASP A 168 24.42 8.11 -19.52
N ASP A 169 25.17 7.09 -19.99
CA ASP A 169 24.64 5.75 -20.27
C ASP A 169 23.94 5.13 -19.03
N ASP A 170 24.41 5.49 -17.84
CA ASP A 170 23.84 5.07 -16.56
C ASP A 170 22.42 5.63 -16.36
N LEU A 171 22.17 6.87 -16.74
CA LEU A 171 20.86 7.52 -16.68
C LEU A 171 19.88 6.86 -17.65
N TYR A 172 20.30 6.59 -18.89
CA TYR A 172 19.48 5.88 -19.87
C TYR A 172 19.19 4.43 -19.45
N GLY A 173 20.19 3.74 -18.92
CA GLY A 173 20.06 2.40 -18.35
C GLY A 173 19.10 2.36 -17.16
N SER A 174 19.24 3.31 -16.24
CA SER A 174 18.38 3.45 -15.05
C SER A 174 16.95 3.79 -15.46
N HIS A 175 16.75 4.75 -16.36
CA HIS A 175 15.45 5.11 -16.93
C HIS A 175 14.67 3.90 -17.45
N GLY A 176 15.33 3.02 -18.21
CA GLY A 176 14.69 1.81 -18.72
C GLY A 176 14.21 0.86 -17.61
N GLN A 177 14.93 0.77 -16.50
CA GLN A 177 14.54 -0.03 -15.34
C GLN A 177 13.41 0.64 -14.55
N LEU A 178 13.53 1.95 -14.29
CA LEU A 178 12.54 2.72 -13.54
C LEU A 178 11.17 2.73 -14.24
N LYS A 179 11.15 2.73 -15.57
CA LYS A 179 9.90 2.60 -16.35
C LYS A 179 9.16 1.28 -16.17
N LYS A 180 9.81 0.22 -15.66
CA LYS A 180 9.11 -1.06 -15.40
C LYS A 180 8.07 -0.93 -14.28
N TYR A 181 8.14 0.13 -13.48
CA TYR A 181 7.19 0.42 -12.41
C TYR A 181 5.91 1.17 -12.88
N ARG A 182 5.67 1.30 -14.20
CA ARG A 182 4.59 2.13 -14.79
C ARG A 182 3.15 1.65 -14.54
N ASN A 183 2.28 2.63 -14.23
CA ASN A 183 0.87 2.67 -14.66
C ASN A 183 0.57 4.04 -15.32
N ASN A 184 0.69 4.09 -16.66
CA ASN A 184 0.45 5.31 -17.45
C ASN A 184 -1.01 5.82 -17.43
N LYS A 185 -1.96 5.01 -16.96
CA LYS A 185 -3.39 5.38 -16.99
C LYS A 185 -3.85 6.23 -15.80
N ALA A 186 -3.04 6.36 -14.75
CA ALA A 186 -3.52 6.89 -13.47
C ALA A 186 -3.32 8.41 -13.30
N HIS A 187 -2.32 9.05 -13.91
CA HIS A 187 -2.01 10.46 -13.61
C HIS A 187 -1.45 11.23 -14.83
N PRO A 188 -2.20 12.20 -15.39
CA PRO A 188 -1.71 13.15 -16.38
C PRO A 188 -0.91 14.29 -15.69
N LYS A 189 0.10 14.85 -16.38
CA LYS A 189 0.99 15.97 -15.97
C LYS A 189 1.43 15.93 -14.49
N LEU A 190 2.68 15.49 -14.24
CA LEU A 190 3.27 15.59 -12.90
C LEU A 190 3.60 17.04 -12.58
N ASP A 191 3.25 17.44 -11.36
CA ASP A 191 3.62 18.72 -10.78
C ASP A 191 5.00 18.61 -10.08
N HIS A 192 5.80 19.67 -10.13
CA HIS A 192 7.16 19.69 -9.57
C HIS A 192 7.19 19.44 -8.07
N ASP A 193 6.25 20.03 -7.34
CA ASP A 193 6.15 19.86 -5.89
C ASP A 193 5.86 18.40 -5.52
N ILE A 194 5.09 17.69 -6.34
CA ILE A 194 4.81 16.26 -6.17
C ILE A 194 6.08 15.42 -6.41
N MET A 195 6.87 15.76 -7.44
CA MET A 195 8.13 15.06 -7.73
C MET A 195 9.16 15.24 -6.61
N HIS A 196 9.34 16.46 -6.10
CA HIS A 196 10.28 16.77 -5.02
C HIS A 196 9.86 16.20 -3.67
N SER A 197 8.58 16.30 -3.33
CA SER A 197 8.03 15.69 -2.09
C SER A 197 8.24 14.17 -2.07
N CYS A 198 8.15 13.51 -3.24
CA CYS A 198 8.45 12.08 -3.36
C CYS A 198 9.94 11.76 -3.28
N LEU A 199 10.81 12.60 -3.85
CA LEU A 199 12.26 12.40 -3.77
C LEU A 199 12.75 12.32 -2.32
N ALA A 200 12.13 13.08 -1.41
CA ALA A 200 12.43 13.04 0.01
C ALA A 200 12.24 11.65 0.65
N GLN A 201 11.36 10.82 0.07
CA GLN A 201 11.00 9.48 0.57
C GLN A 201 11.82 8.35 -0.07
N LEU A 202 12.53 8.63 -1.17
CA LEU A 202 13.40 7.66 -1.83
C LEU A 202 14.78 7.60 -1.17
N GLU A 203 15.42 6.43 -1.23
CA GLU A 203 16.76 6.17 -0.73
C GLU A 203 17.60 5.40 -1.76
N GLY A 204 18.92 5.52 -1.68
CA GLY A 204 19.86 4.74 -2.49
C GLY A 204 19.99 5.19 -3.95
N LYS A 205 20.33 4.23 -4.83
CA LYS A 205 20.68 4.50 -6.24
C LYS A 205 19.51 5.09 -7.04
N ASP A 206 18.29 4.62 -6.79
CA ASP A 206 17.11 5.10 -7.52
C ASP A 206 16.79 6.55 -7.21
N LYS A 207 16.98 6.99 -5.95
CA LYS A 207 16.84 8.41 -5.55
C LYS A 207 17.75 9.31 -6.40
N MET A 208 19.04 8.99 -6.47
CA MET A 208 20.01 9.79 -7.22
C MET A 208 19.65 9.89 -8.71
N GLN A 209 19.14 8.80 -9.30
CA GLN A 209 18.75 8.80 -10.71
C GLN A 209 17.46 9.59 -10.95
N VAL A 210 16.47 9.47 -10.05
CA VAL A 210 15.25 10.29 -10.09
C VAL A 210 15.57 11.77 -9.89
N GLU A 211 16.48 12.10 -8.98
CA GLU A 211 16.95 13.47 -8.76
C GLU A 211 17.61 14.05 -10.01
N LYS A 212 18.50 13.29 -10.66
CA LYS A 212 19.07 13.68 -11.96
C LYS A 212 17.98 13.92 -13.01
N MET A 213 16.97 13.04 -13.11
CA MET A 213 15.86 13.20 -14.05
C MET A 213 15.04 14.47 -13.77
N ILE A 214 14.73 14.75 -12.50
CA ILE A 214 14.00 15.97 -12.10
C ILE A 214 14.79 17.21 -12.50
N GLN A 215 16.09 17.26 -12.18
CA GLN A 215 16.95 18.39 -12.56
C GLN A 215 17.00 18.60 -14.07
N VAL A 216 17.01 17.53 -14.86
CA VAL A 216 16.95 17.63 -16.33
C VAL A 216 15.60 18.18 -16.78
N ILE A 217 14.49 17.68 -16.23
CA ILE A 217 13.15 18.20 -16.54
C ILE A 217 13.08 19.70 -16.24
N GLU A 218 13.56 20.15 -15.07
CA GLU A 218 13.55 21.57 -14.69
C GLU A 218 14.36 22.44 -15.65
N ARG A 219 15.55 21.98 -16.07
CA ARG A 219 16.35 22.69 -17.08
C ARG A 219 15.62 22.78 -18.42
N LEU A 220 14.98 21.69 -18.85
CA LEU A 220 14.24 21.62 -20.11
C LEU A 220 13.00 22.51 -20.12
N GLU A 221 12.33 22.68 -18.99
CA GLU A 221 11.13 23.52 -18.87
C GLU A 221 11.47 25.00 -18.63
N GLY A 222 12.59 25.30 -17.96
CA GLY A 222 13.09 26.66 -17.75
C GLY A 222 13.70 27.33 -18.99
N ASP A 223 14.01 26.56 -20.03
CA ASP A 223 14.54 27.03 -21.32
C ASP A 223 13.45 27.52 -22.31
N ASN A 224 12.20 27.67 -21.86
CA ASN A 224 11.07 28.19 -22.67
C ASN A 224 10.91 29.72 -22.61
#